data_AF-A0A9D8UI71-F1
#
_entry.id   AF-A0A9D8UI71-F1
#
_cell.length_a   1.000
_cell.length_b   1.000
_cell.length_c   1.000
_cell.angle_alpha   90.00
_cell.angle_beta   90.00
_cell.angle_gamma   90.00
#
_symmetry.space_group_name_H-M   'P 1'
#
loop_
_entity.id
_entity.type
_entity.pdbx_description
1 polymer ?
#
loop_
_entity_poly.entity_id
_entity_poly.type
_entity_poly.pdbx_seq_one_letter_code
_entity_poly.pdbx_strand_id
1 'polypeptide(L)'
;MTNLEKAYHIYELMGEGKLLEAFDMYYHDDVVKVEGNGDVVEGKAANREFQVQWLESLEEIHDAGITAASEDPNNGKVLMESWIDASFKGGGRMKIEEVEVQTWEDDKITHIRFYYDSAKMGG
;
A
#
# COMPACT_ATOMS: atom_id res chain seq x y z
N MET A 1 -8.11 -0.87 18.12
CA MET A 1 -6.84 -0.56 17.46
C MET A 1 -6.90 0.89 17.01
N THR A 2 -5.86 1.69 17.22
CA THR A 2 -5.70 2.98 16.55
C THR A 2 -5.59 2.76 15.04
N ASN A 3 -5.68 3.83 14.23
CA ASN A 3 -5.48 3.65 12.79
C ASN A 3 -4.04 3.26 12.49
N LEU A 4 -3.07 3.73 13.28
CA LEU A 4 -1.69 3.28 13.19
C LEU A 4 -1.54 1.76 13.45
N GLU A 5 -2.18 1.24 14.50
CA GLU A 5 -2.14 -0.21 14.80
C GLU A 5 -2.78 -1.04 13.67
N LYS A 6 -3.86 -0.55 13.06
CA LYS A 6 -4.47 -1.22 11.89
C LYS A 6 -3.55 -1.16 10.66
N ALA A 7 -2.87 -0.03 10.44
CA ALA A 7 -1.94 0.12 9.34
C ALA A 7 -0.74 -0.85 9.47
N TYR A 8 -0.21 -1.03 10.68
CA TYR A 8 0.79 -2.08 10.95
C TYR A 8 0.24 -3.49 10.70
N HIS A 9 -1.00 -3.75 11.11
CA HIS A 9 -1.62 -5.06 10.87
C HIS A 9 -1.81 -5.38 9.37
N ILE A 10 -2.02 -4.37 8.51
CA ILE A 10 -2.01 -4.56 7.04
C ILE A 10 -0.65 -5.12 6.59
N TYR A 11 0.45 -4.60 7.11
CA TYR A 11 1.80 -5.06 6.76
C TYR A 11 2.13 -6.44 7.33
N GLU A 12 1.67 -6.74 8.54
CA GLU A 12 1.77 -8.10 9.12
C GLU A 12 1.05 -9.11 8.22
N LEU A 13 -0.19 -8.82 7.81
CA LEU A 13 -0.95 -9.67 6.89
C LEU A 13 -0.28 -9.77 5.52
N MET A 14 0.32 -8.70 5.00
CA MET A 14 1.08 -8.74 3.76
C MET A 14 2.28 -9.70 3.87
N GLY A 15 3.03 -9.68 4.98
CA GLY A 15 4.12 -10.61 5.25
C GLY A 15 3.67 -12.07 5.37
N GLU A 16 2.42 -12.30 5.75
CA GLU A 16 1.79 -13.63 5.77
C GLU A 16 1.20 -14.06 4.41
N GLY A 17 1.34 -13.25 3.35
CA GLY A 17 0.75 -13.51 2.04
C GLY A 17 -0.76 -13.24 1.96
N LYS A 18 -1.31 -12.51 2.92
CA LYS A 18 -2.75 -12.20 3.07
C LYS A 18 -3.09 -10.75 2.69
N LEU A 19 -2.34 -10.16 1.77
CA LEU A 19 -2.55 -8.79 1.32
C LEU A 19 -4.00 -8.53 0.86
N LEU A 20 -4.59 -9.45 0.12
CA LEU A 20 -5.98 -9.30 -0.36
C LEU A 20 -7.00 -9.38 0.79
N GLU A 21 -6.76 -10.18 1.81
CA GLU A 21 -7.61 -10.24 3.01
C GLU A 21 -7.52 -8.93 3.79
N ALA A 22 -6.31 -8.39 3.95
CA ALA A 22 -6.09 -7.07 4.57
C ALA A 22 -6.81 -5.97 3.78
N PHE A 23 -6.73 -6.03 2.44
CA PHE A 23 -7.40 -5.08 1.55
C PHE A 23 -8.91 -5.14 1.72
N ASP A 24 -9.48 -6.34 1.70
CA ASP A 24 -10.91 -6.56 1.90
C ASP A 24 -11.37 -6.09 3.31
N MET A 25 -10.52 -6.25 4.32
CA MET A 25 -10.78 -5.86 5.71
C MET A 25 -10.71 -4.35 5.96
N TYR A 26 -9.74 -3.63 5.38
CA TYR A 26 -9.45 -2.25 5.78
C TYR A 26 -9.82 -1.19 4.76
N TYR A 27 -10.08 -1.53 3.50
CA TYR A 27 -10.36 -0.53 2.48
C TYR A 27 -11.87 -0.31 2.31
N HIS A 28 -12.27 0.96 2.22
CA HIS A 28 -13.64 1.38 1.94
C HIS A 28 -14.03 1.01 0.50
N ASP A 29 -15.32 0.80 0.23
CA ASP A 29 -15.79 0.40 -1.09
C ASP A 29 -15.54 1.48 -2.15
N ASP A 30 -15.57 2.75 -1.75
CA ASP A 30 -15.29 3.93 -2.58
C ASP A 30 -13.84 4.45 -2.43
N VAL A 31 -12.89 3.62 -1.99
CA VAL A 31 -11.52 4.07 -1.77
C VAL A 31 -10.88 4.68 -3.02
N VAL A 32 -10.20 5.81 -2.85
CA VAL A 32 -9.42 6.47 -3.91
C VAL A 32 -7.94 6.28 -3.64
N LYS A 33 -7.23 5.65 -4.58
CA LYS A 33 -5.77 5.56 -4.58
C LYS A 33 -5.19 6.56 -5.55
N VAL A 34 -4.12 7.22 -5.13
CA VAL A 34 -3.33 8.07 -6.00
C VAL A 34 -1.87 7.64 -5.97
N GLU A 35 -1.33 7.31 -7.14
CA GLU A 35 0.03 6.81 -7.32
C GLU A 35 1.08 7.93 -7.27
N GLY A 36 2.36 7.55 -7.18
CA GLY A 36 3.48 8.49 -7.14
C GLY A 36 3.55 9.41 -8.36
N ASN A 37 3.15 8.91 -9.54
CA ASN A 37 3.06 9.68 -10.78
C ASN A 37 1.79 10.57 -10.87
N GLY A 38 0.84 10.41 -9.94
CA GLY A 38 -0.42 11.15 -9.89
C GLY A 38 -1.62 10.43 -10.49
N ASP A 39 -1.46 9.23 -11.03
CA ASP A 39 -2.59 8.42 -11.54
C ASP A 39 -3.56 8.08 -10.42
N VAL A 40 -4.85 8.10 -10.75
CA VAL A 40 -5.93 7.90 -9.78
C VAL A 40 -6.67 6.60 -10.11
N VAL A 41 -6.86 5.76 -9.10
CA VAL A 41 -7.69 4.54 -9.17
C VAL A 41 -8.82 4.66 -8.16
N GLU A 42 -10.04 4.73 -8.65
CA GLU A 42 -11.25 4.92 -7.83
C GLU A 42 -11.98 3.59 -7.62
N GLY A 43 -12.43 3.37 -6.39
CA GLY A 43 -13.23 2.22 -6.00
C GLY A 43 -12.39 1.00 -5.62
N LYS A 44 -12.93 0.22 -4.67
CA LYS A 44 -12.27 -0.96 -4.12
C LYS A 44 -12.04 -2.05 -5.15
N ALA A 45 -12.97 -2.25 -6.07
CA ALA A 45 -12.85 -3.29 -7.09
C ALA A 45 -11.62 -3.09 -8.01
N ALA A 46 -11.45 -1.86 -8.54
CA ALA A 46 -10.33 -1.52 -9.41
C ALA A 46 -9.00 -1.56 -8.65
N ASN A 47 -8.97 -1.06 -7.41
CA ASN A 47 -7.79 -1.13 -6.57
C ASN A 47 -7.40 -2.57 -6.21
N ARG A 48 -8.38 -3.43 -5.93
CA ARG A 48 -8.15 -4.85 -5.64
C ARG A 48 -7.60 -5.59 -6.86
N GLU A 49 -8.11 -5.30 -8.06
CA GLU A 49 -7.58 -5.86 -9.30
C GLU A 49 -6.12 -5.45 -9.52
N PHE A 50 -5.77 -4.18 -9.26
CA PHE A 50 -4.39 -3.72 -9.28
C PHE A 50 -3.50 -4.52 -8.31
N GLN A 51 -3.96 -4.76 -7.08
CA GLN A 51 -3.21 -5.57 -6.11
C GLN A 51 -3.00 -7.02 -6.59
N VAL A 52 -4.01 -7.62 -7.25
CA VAL A 52 -3.87 -8.95 -7.85
C VAL A 52 -2.83 -8.94 -8.96
N GLN A 53 -2.87 -7.97 -9.88
CA GLN A 53 -1.90 -7.85 -10.97
C GLN A 53 -0.48 -7.64 -10.44
N TRP A 54 -0.31 -6.83 -9.39
CA TRP A 54 0.98 -6.64 -8.74
C TRP A 54 1.50 -7.95 -8.14
N LEU A 55 0.69 -8.67 -7.35
CA LEU A 55 1.05 -9.97 -6.80
C LEU A 55 1.39 -10.99 -7.90
N GLU A 56 0.66 -10.99 -9.01
CA GLU A 56 0.92 -11.85 -10.16
C GLU A 56 2.24 -11.49 -10.88
N SER A 57 2.66 -10.22 -10.82
CA SER A 57 3.93 -9.77 -11.41
C SER A 57 5.16 -10.16 -10.58
N LEU A 58 4.97 -10.43 -9.28
CA LEU A 58 6.05 -10.84 -8.39
C LEU A 58 6.51 -12.27 -8.67
N GLU A 59 7.82 -12.45 -8.65
CA GLU A 59 8.49 -13.76 -8.61
C GLU A 59 8.82 -14.15 -7.16
N GLU A 60 9.36 -13.22 -6.38
CA GLU A 60 9.74 -13.43 -4.97
C GLU A 60 9.80 -12.10 -4.22
N ILE A 61 9.33 -12.06 -2.97
CA ILE A 61 9.61 -10.97 -2.02
C ILE A 61 10.77 -11.44 -1.15
N HIS A 62 11.90 -10.73 -1.19
CA HIS A 62 13.09 -11.05 -0.41
C HIS A 62 13.00 -10.51 1.01
N ASP A 63 12.52 -9.28 1.14
CA ASP A 63 12.37 -8.59 2.42
C ASP A 63 11.45 -7.37 2.26
N ALA A 64 10.87 -6.89 3.36
CA ALA A 64 10.04 -5.69 3.39
C ALA A 64 10.04 -5.08 4.78
N GLY A 65 9.80 -3.78 4.88
CA GLY A 65 9.77 -3.13 6.18
C GLY A 65 9.14 -1.76 6.20
N ILE A 66 8.86 -1.30 7.42
CA ILE A 66 8.44 0.06 7.74
C ILE A 66 9.61 0.73 8.46
N THR A 67 10.11 1.83 7.90
CA THR A 67 11.19 2.63 8.49
C THR A 67 10.65 3.56 9.56
N ALA A 68 9.52 4.21 9.28
CA ALA A 68 8.87 5.14 10.18
C ALA A 68 7.36 5.18 9.92
N ALA A 69 6.56 5.37 10.97
CA ALA A 69 5.14 5.60 10.84
C ALA A 69 4.62 6.53 11.93
N SER A 70 3.57 7.29 11.61
CA SER A 70 2.90 8.17 12.57
C SER A 70 1.43 8.35 12.21
N GLU A 71 0.63 8.71 13.21
CA GLU A 71 -0.78 9.05 13.06
C GLU A 71 -0.97 10.56 13.28
N ASP A 72 -1.69 11.19 12.35
CA ASP A 72 -2.21 12.55 12.48
C ASP A 72 -3.72 12.47 12.75
N PRO A 73 -4.12 12.33 14.02
CA PRO A 73 -5.53 12.11 14.38
C PRO A 73 -6.41 13.33 14.08
N ASN A 74 -5.84 14.53 13.98
CA ASN A 74 -6.61 15.74 13.68
C ASN A 74 -7.11 15.76 12.22
N ASN A 75 -6.42 15.06 11.33
CA ASN A 75 -6.80 14.94 9.93
C ASN A 75 -7.24 13.52 9.55
N GLY A 76 -7.32 12.59 10.53
CA GLY A 76 -7.68 11.20 10.30
C GLY A 76 -6.68 10.46 9.43
N LYS A 77 -5.37 10.73 9.57
CA LYS A 77 -4.35 10.17 8.68
C LYS A 77 -3.34 9.28 9.37
N VAL A 78 -2.84 8.30 8.62
CA VAL A 78 -1.64 7.54 8.95
C VAL A 78 -0.62 7.75 7.85
N LEU A 79 0.61 8.06 8.22
CA LEU A 79 1.74 8.25 7.31
C LEU A 79 2.76 7.16 7.58
N MET A 80 3.23 6.47 6.55
CA MET A 80 4.24 5.41 6.69
C MET A 80 5.30 5.52 5.61
N GLU A 81 6.56 5.47 6.02
CA GLU A 81 7.71 5.26 5.15
C GLU A 81 8.02 3.76 5.14
N SER A 82 7.95 3.14 3.97
CA SER A 82 8.12 1.71 3.80
C SER A 82 9.00 1.37 2.60
N TRP A 83 9.42 0.11 2.57
CA TRP A 83 10.23 -0.42 1.48
C TRP A 83 9.95 -1.91 1.26
N ILE A 84 10.18 -2.36 0.02
CA ILE A 84 10.13 -3.76 -0.36
C ILE A 84 11.30 -4.08 -1.29
N ASP A 85 11.94 -5.23 -1.07
CA ASP A 85 12.95 -5.80 -1.95
C ASP A 85 12.35 -7.05 -2.62
N ALA A 86 12.10 -6.96 -3.93
CA ALA A 86 11.38 -7.98 -4.66
C ALA A 86 11.97 -8.26 -6.04
N SER A 87 11.84 -9.52 -6.47
CA SER A 87 12.05 -9.95 -7.85
C SER A 87 10.73 -9.94 -8.60
N PHE A 88 10.73 -9.38 -9.81
CA PHE A 88 9.58 -9.36 -10.72
C PHE A 88 9.81 -10.32 -11.90
N LYS A 89 8.74 -10.99 -12.33
CA LYS A 89 8.76 -11.93 -13.46
C LYS A 89 9.25 -11.22 -14.72
N GLY A 90 10.45 -11.56 -15.16
CA GLY A 90 11.09 -10.95 -16.34
C GLY A 90 11.63 -9.53 -16.14
N GLY A 91 11.49 -8.94 -14.94
CA GLY A 91 11.94 -7.58 -14.61
C GLY A 91 13.21 -7.53 -13.74
N GLY A 92 13.60 -8.66 -13.13
CA GLY A 92 14.74 -8.73 -12.21
C GLY A 92 14.40 -8.28 -10.79
N ARG A 93 15.43 -8.13 -9.95
CA ARG A 93 15.30 -7.72 -8.54
C ARG A 93 15.43 -6.21 -8.41
N MET A 94 14.52 -5.59 -7.67
CA MET A 94 14.54 -4.16 -7.36
C MET A 94 14.13 -3.89 -5.92
N LYS A 95 14.72 -2.84 -5.34
CA LYS A 95 14.27 -2.27 -4.07
C LYS A 95 13.39 -1.05 -4.35
N ILE A 96 12.19 -1.07 -3.80
CA ILE A 96 11.18 -0.01 -3.87
C ILE A 96 11.12 0.65 -2.50
N GLU A 97 11.09 1.97 -2.47
CA GLU A 97 10.98 2.79 -1.27
C GLU A 97 9.90 3.85 -1.51
N GLU A 98 8.99 4.01 -0.55
CA GLU A 98 7.84 4.90 -0.69
C GLU A 98 7.40 5.49 0.64
N VAL A 99 6.64 6.58 0.54
CA VAL A 99 5.80 7.08 1.63
C VAL A 99 4.35 6.93 1.21
N GLU A 100 3.55 6.27 2.03
CA GLU A 100 2.10 6.23 1.88
C GLU A 100 1.41 7.10 2.92
N VAL A 101 0.36 7.79 2.49
CA VAL A 101 -0.52 8.60 3.35
C VAL A 101 -1.94 8.09 3.21
N GLN A 102 -2.43 7.44 4.26
CA GLN A 102 -3.76 6.86 4.34
C GLN A 102 -4.69 7.82 5.08
N THR A 103 -5.86 8.08 4.53
CA THR A 103 -6.97 8.77 5.22
C THR A 103 -7.99 7.72 5.66
N TRP A 104 -8.40 7.80 6.92
CA TRP A 104 -9.26 6.83 7.57
C TRP A 104 -10.60 7.45 8.01
N GLU A 105 -11.69 6.77 7.72
CA GLU A 105 -13.05 7.08 8.20
C GLU A 105 -13.73 5.78 8.63
N ASP A 106 -14.39 5.77 9.79
CA ASP A 106 -15.12 4.62 10.32
C ASP A 106 -14.37 3.28 10.21
N ASP A 107 -13.11 3.29 10.65
CA ASP A 107 -12.19 2.15 10.62
C ASP A 107 -11.79 1.64 9.22
N LYS A 108 -12.08 2.39 8.15
CA LYS A 108 -11.73 2.08 6.77
C LYS A 108 -10.85 3.15 6.14
N ILE A 109 -9.95 2.74 5.25
CA ILE A 109 -9.18 3.63 4.39
C ILE A 109 -10.09 4.11 3.25
N THR A 110 -10.34 5.41 3.19
CA THR A 110 -11.13 6.06 2.13
C THR A 110 -10.26 6.70 1.06
N HIS A 111 -9.02 7.04 1.40
CA HIS A 111 -8.06 7.59 0.45
C HIS A 111 -6.65 7.14 0.79
N ILE A 112 -5.84 6.86 -0.23
CA ILE A 112 -4.42 6.57 -0.07
C ILE A 112 -3.60 7.32 -1.14
N ARG A 113 -2.52 7.99 -0.73
CA ARG A 113 -1.58 8.64 -1.64
C ARG A 113 -0.19 8.05 -1.46
N PHE A 114 0.42 7.63 -2.55
CA PHE A 114 1.81 7.21 -2.58
C PHE A 114 2.73 8.35 -3.05
N TYR A 115 3.93 8.38 -2.45
CA TYR A 115 5.04 9.25 -2.82
C TYR A 115 6.29 8.39 -2.99
N TYR A 116 6.74 8.26 -4.22
CA TYR A 116 7.97 7.56 -4.59
C TYR A 116 8.53 8.15 -5.89
N ASP A 117 9.76 7.76 -6.24
CA ASP A 117 10.38 8.11 -7.52
C ASP A 117 9.73 7.30 -8.65
N SER A 118 8.72 7.86 -9.31
CA SER A 118 7.94 7.16 -10.35
C SER A 118 8.78 6.76 -11.56
N ALA A 119 9.88 7.47 -11.84
CA ALA A 119 10.77 7.13 -12.94
C ALA A 119 11.47 5.78 -12.71
N LYS A 120 11.65 5.36 -11.44
CA LYS A 120 12.23 4.05 -11.08
C LYS A 120 11.21 2.92 -11.08
N MET A 121 9.92 3.24 -11.10
CA MET A 121 8.80 2.32 -10.95
C MET A 121 8.02 2.07 -12.27
N GLY A 122 8.53 2.58 -13.39
CA GLY A 122 7.99 2.28 -14.73
C GLY A 122 7.34 3.44 -15.48
N GLY A 123 7.26 4.64 -14.90
CA GLY A 123 6.67 5.83 -15.54
C GLY A 123 5.15 5.84 -15.54
#